data_AF-A0A9P6T2P9-F1
#
_entry.id   AF-A0A9P6T2P9-F1
#
_cell.length_a   1.000
_cell.length_b   1.000
_cell.length_c   1.000
_cell.angle_alpha   90.00
_cell.angle_beta   90.00
_cell.angle_gamma   90.00
#
_symmetry.space_group_name_H-M   'P 1'
#
loop_
_entity.id
_entity.type
_entity.pdbx_description
1 polymer ?
#
loop_
_entity_poly.entity_id
_entity_poly.type
_entity_poly.pdbx_seq_one_letter_code
_entity_poly.pdbx_strand_id
1 'polypeptide(L)' 'MSQQALSHTNEAAIERYKRAFQKFASIEKNGEKFMTKEDFVDAIAPDEDYKRVQRSQYGVLFNVADQSKNGVLSLSD' A
#
# COMPACT_ATOMS: atom_id res chain seq x y z
N MET A 1 -24.29 -18.56 11.23
CA MET A 1 -22.82 -18.77 11.12
C MET A 1 -22.21 -17.85 10.06
N SER A 2 -22.50 -16.53 10.06
CA SER A 2 -22.21 -15.69 8.87
C SER A 2 -21.66 -14.28 9.13
N GLN A 3 -21.48 -13.83 10.38
CA GLN A 3 -20.88 -12.51 10.65
C GLN A 3 -19.39 -12.58 11.07
N GLN A 4 -18.90 -13.72 11.53
CA GLN A 4 -17.50 -13.88 11.96
C GLN A 4 -16.51 -14.12 10.79
N ALA A 5 -16.91 -14.77 9.70
CA ALA A 5 -15.98 -15.11 8.60
C ALA A 5 -15.53 -13.89 7.77
N LEU A 6 -16.34 -12.83 7.71
CA LEU A 6 -16.02 -11.58 7.01
C LEU A 6 -15.10 -10.65 7.82
N SER A 7 -15.02 -10.79 9.16
CA SER A 7 -14.12 -9.94 9.98
C SER A 7 -12.69 -10.48 10.03
N HIS A 8 -12.52 -11.80 10.11
CA HIS A 8 -11.19 -12.44 10.16
C HIS A 8 -10.40 -12.24 8.85
N THR A 9 -11.08 -12.09 7.71
CA THR A 9 -10.44 -11.79 6.43
C THR A 9 -9.93 -10.35 6.35
N ASN A 10 -10.61 -9.41 7.01
CA ASN A 10 -10.17 -8.01 7.08
C ASN A 10 -8.95 -7.83 7.97
N GLU A 11 -8.88 -8.47 9.14
CA GLU A 11 -7.72 -8.36 10.04
C GLU A 11 -6.45 -8.94 9.39
N ALA A 12 -6.54 -10.12 8.78
CA ALA A 12 -5.41 -10.73 8.09
C ALA A 12 -4.94 -9.89 6.88
N ALA A 13 -5.88 -9.23 6.19
CA ALA A 13 -5.56 -8.31 5.10
C ALA A 13 -4.89 -7.03 5.60
N ILE A 14 -5.40 -6.42 6.67
CA ILE A 14 -4.81 -5.25 7.31
C ILE A 14 -3.38 -5.55 7.75
N GLU A 15 -3.13 -6.68 8.40
CA GLU A 15 -1.77 -7.06 8.82
C GLU A 15 -0.84 -7.33 7.64
N ARG A 16 -1.36 -7.87 6.52
CA ARG A 16 -0.58 -7.99 5.29
C ARG A 16 -0.18 -6.61 4.74
N TYR A 17 -1.11 -5.65 4.72
CA TYR A 17 -0.84 -4.30 4.23
C TYR A 17 0.14 -3.55 5.13
N LYS A 18 0.00 -3.65 6.46
CA LYS A 18 0.98 -3.10 7.40
C LYS A 18 2.38 -3.69 7.18
N ARG A 19 2.49 -5.01 6.99
CA ARG A 19 3.78 -5.65 6.70
C ARG A 19 4.37 -5.17 5.37
N ALA A 20 3.55 -5.03 4.33
CA ALA A 20 3.98 -4.47 3.05
C ALA A 20 4.47 -3.02 3.23
N PHE A 21 3.70 -2.18 3.91
CA PHE A 21 4.09 -0.81 4.24
C PHE A 21 5.46 -0.76 4.92
N GLN A 22 5.64 -1.54 5.98
CA GLN A 22 6.90 -1.56 6.74
C GLN A 22 8.10 -2.06 5.94
N LYS A 23 7.87 -2.94 4.96
CA LYS A 23 8.90 -3.51 4.09
C LYS A 23 9.35 -2.53 3.00
N PHE A 24 8.41 -1.81 2.39
CA PHE A 24 8.66 -1.03 1.17
C PHE A 24 8.79 0.48 1.43
N ALA A 25 8.32 1.02 2.56
CA ALA A 25 8.49 2.43 2.90
C ALA A 25 9.97 2.78 3.01
N SER A 26 10.45 3.60 2.07
CA SER A 26 11.87 3.95 1.93
C SER A 26 12.24 5.23 2.67
N ILE A 27 11.26 6.07 3.02
CA ILE A 27 11.49 7.33 3.72
C ILE A 27 11.22 7.14 5.22
N GLU A 28 12.13 7.64 6.06
CA GLU A 28 11.91 7.76 7.50
C GLU A 28 12.18 9.19 7.95
N LYS A 29 11.21 9.81 8.64
CA LYS A 29 11.30 11.18 9.17
C LYS A 29 10.70 11.21 10.57
N ASN A 30 11.44 11.72 11.55
CA ASN A 30 10.99 11.83 12.94
C ASN A 30 10.48 10.51 13.55
N GLY A 31 11.04 9.37 13.13
CA GLY A 31 10.62 8.03 13.58
C GLY A 31 9.36 7.49 12.91
N GLU A 32 8.81 8.21 11.93
CA GLU A 32 7.68 7.76 11.12
C GLU A 32 8.15 7.40 9.70
N LYS A 33 7.63 6.29 9.18
CA LYS A 33 7.94 5.82 7.83
C LYS A 33 6.89 6.31 6.84
N PHE A 34 7.35 6.58 5.62
CA PHE A 34 6.51 7.00 4.52
C PHE A 34 6.87 6.23 3.24
N MET A 35 5.86 5.94 2.43
CA MET A 35 6.03 5.36 1.10
C MET A 35 6.03 6.46 0.04
N THR A 36 6.99 6.39 -0.88
CA THR A 36 6.90 7.14 -2.13
C THR A 36 5.92 6.47 -3.09
N LYS A 37 5.66 7.14 -4.23
CA LYS A 37 4.90 6.54 -5.33
C LYS A 37 5.55 5.28 -5.88
N GLU A 38 6.87 5.22 -5.92
CA GLU A 38 7.61 4.05 -6.39
C GLU A 38 7.47 2.90 -5.39
N ASP A 39 7.67 3.17 -4.10
CA ASP A 39 7.49 2.20 -3.01
C ASP A 39 6.09 1.57 -3.02
N PHE A 40 5.06 2.40 -3.24
CA PHE A 40 3.67 1.94 -3.29
C PHE A 40 3.42 0.99 -4.45
N VAL A 41 3.95 1.33 -5.63
CA VAL A 41 3.82 0.48 -6.82
C VAL A 41 4.54 -0.85 -6.61
N ASP A 42 5.73 -0.82 -6.03
CA ASP A 42 6.53 -2.03 -5.74
C ASP A 42 5.88 -2.91 -4.67
N ALA A 43 5.20 -2.31 -3.69
CA ALA A 43 4.46 -3.03 -2.65
C ALA A 43 3.21 -3.74 -3.18
N ILE A 44 2.57 -3.20 -4.21
CA ILE A 44 1.36 -3.77 -4.83
C ILE A 44 1.71 -4.80 -5.90
N ALA A 45 2.82 -4.62 -6.61
CA ALA A 45 3.25 -5.49 -7.71
C ALA A 45 4.72 -5.92 -7.53
N PRO A 46 5.02 -6.78 -6.54
CA PRO A 46 6.39 -7.23 -6.27
C PRO A 46 6.93 -8.22 -7.31
N ASP A 47 6.06 -8.94 -8.03
CA ASP A 47 6.42 -9.99 -8.99
C ASP A 47 5.73 -9.75 -10.35
N GLU A 48 6.51 -9.53 -11.40
CA GLU A 48 6.04 -9.19 -12.75
C GLU A 48 5.36 -10.39 -13.47
N ASP A 49 4.03 -10.46 -13.47
CA ASP A 49 3.28 -11.07 -14.59
C ASP A 49 2.40 -9.98 -15.24
N TYR A 50 3.07 -9.02 -15.87
CA TYR A 50 2.44 -7.91 -16.59
C TYR A 50 1.81 -8.40 -17.89
N LYS A 51 0.64 -9.04 -17.81
CA LYS A 51 -0.15 -9.33 -19.02
C LYS A 51 -1.37 -8.44 -19.23
N ARG A 52 -1.71 -7.51 -18.32
CA ARG A 52 -2.90 -6.64 -18.54
C ARG A 52 -2.85 -5.17 -18.07
N VAL A 53 -1.93 -4.73 -17.19
CA VAL A 53 -1.91 -3.34 -16.69
C VAL A 53 -0.47 -2.81 -16.60
N GLN A 54 -0.21 -1.66 -17.22
CA GLN A 54 1.11 -1.00 -17.19
C GLN A 54 1.37 -0.39 -15.81
N ARG A 55 2.63 -0.43 -15.33
CA ARG A 55 3.08 0.15 -14.05
C ARG A 55 2.61 1.60 -13.83
N SER A 56 2.50 2.37 -14.91
CA SER A 56 1.98 3.75 -14.93
C SER A 56 0.53 3.87 -14.44
N GLN A 57 -0.31 2.86 -14.65
CA GLN A 57 -1.73 2.87 -14.28
C GLN A 57 -1.92 2.79 -12.75
N TYR A 58 -1.03 2.09 -12.05
CA TYR A 58 -1.03 2.03 -10.58
C TYR A 58 -0.71 3.39 -9.95
N GLY A 59 -0.06 4.28 -10.70
CA GLY A 59 0.18 5.65 -10.26
C GLY A 59 -1.10 6.47 -10.04
N VAL A 60 -2.23 6.07 -10.62
CA VAL A 60 -3.53 6.70 -10.35
C VAL A 60 -4.04 6.31 -8.96
N LEU A 61 -3.83 5.06 -8.54
CA LEU A 61 -4.21 4.60 -7.20
C LEU A 61 -3.44 5.31 -6.11
N PHE A 62 -2.16 5.62 -6.36
CA PHE A 62 -1.37 6.43 -5.45
C PHE A 62 -2.01 7.79 -5.16
N ASN A 63 -2.51 8.48 -6.20
CA ASN A 63 -3.15 9.78 -6.03
C ASN A 63 -4.46 9.73 -5.22
N VAL A 64 -5.10 8.56 -5.17
CA VAL A 64 -6.30 8.33 -4.34
C VAL A 64 -5.90 8.03 -2.90
N ALA A 65 -4.81 7.28 -2.71
CA ALA A 65 -4.26 6.96 -1.39
C ALA A 65 -3.62 8.18 -0.71
N ASP A 66 -2.97 9.09 -1.45
CA ASP A 66 -2.37 10.31 -0.90
C ASP A 66 -3.44 11.34 -0.55
N GLN A 67 -4.17 11.08 0.54
CA GLN A 67 -5.25 11.93 1.04
C GLN A 67 -4.73 13.32 1.44
N SER A 68 -3.50 13.37 1.94
CA SER A 68 -2.83 14.59 2.38
C SER A 68 -2.27 15.44 1.22
N LYS A 69 -2.17 14.87 0.01
CA LYS A 69 -1.59 15.47 -1.20
C LYS A 69 -0.15 15.98 -1.00
N ASN A 70 0.64 15.28 -0.20
CA ASN A 70 2.01 15.66 0.12
C ASN A 70 3.07 14.88 -0.71
N GLY A 71 2.64 13.96 -1.57
CA GLY A 71 3.50 13.15 -2.44
C GLY A 71 4.09 11.92 -1.78
N VAL A 72 3.67 11.57 -0.56
CA VAL A 72 4.06 10.36 0.17
C VAL A 72 2.86 9.76 0.91
N LEU A 73 2.92 8.49 1.29
CA LEU A 73 1.87 7.83 2.09
C LEU A 73 2.40 7.52 3.49
N SER A 74 1.63 7.91 4.50
CA SER A 74 1.78 7.42 5.87
C SER A 74 1.09 6.06 6.03
N LEU A 75 1.23 5.43 7.20
CA LEU A 75 0.50 4.19 7.48
C LEU A 75 -1.03 4.40 7.61
N SER A 76 -1.45 5.64 7.90
CA SER A 76 -2.86 6.01 8.05
C SER A 76 -3.57 6.36 6.74
N ASP A 77 -2.80 6.60 5.67
CA ASP A 77 -3.33 6.86 4.33
C ASP A 77 -3.84 5.58 3.65
#